data_AF-A0A3D0ZJ00-F1
#
_entry.id   AF-A0A3D0ZJ00-F1
#
_cell.length_a   1.000
_cell.length_b   1.000
_cell.length_c   1.000
_cell.angle_alpha   90.00
_cell.angle_beta   90.00
_cell.angle_gamma   90.00
#
_symmetry.space_group_name_H-M   'P 1'
#
loop_
_entity.id
_entity.type
_entity.pdbx_description
1 polymer ?
#
loop_
_entity_poly.entity_id
_entity_poly.type
_entity_poly.pdbx_seq_one_letter_code
_entity_poly.pdbx_strand_id
1 'polypeptide(L)'
;MDMLFDPYSDGPFKAAHTAAALTKSRPEGLAAAAEFGGGGPGGGQGGWSNQQPAQDGNGEPAHHRPNAEELLQGLNPQQEEAVKHAGSALLIVAGAGSGKTRVLSNRIAYLIATRRAHHGEILAITFTNKAAAEMRERIEALVGGRAKIMWISTFHSSCVRILRQEAANVGRKSNFSIYDSADSLRLVTQVSKSLDLDPKKFAPKAIQHKISALKNELIDADSYSSSANYNDPFEQAVAEVFKGYTQRLRQANAMDFDDLIAETVYMFRAFPALADSYRRRFRHVLVDEYQDTNH
;
A
#
# COMPACT_ATOMS: atom_id res chain seq x y z
N MET A 1 18.14 -14.83 19.51
CA MET A 1 19.19 -15.51 18.73
C MET A 1 18.51 -16.71 18.11
N ASP A 2 18.12 -16.54 16.85
CA ASP A 2 18.01 -17.58 15.82
C ASP A 2 17.80 -16.80 14.53
N MET A 3 18.86 -16.73 13.73
CA MET A 3 18.80 -16.23 12.37
C MET A 3 17.96 -17.23 11.60
N LEU A 4 16.67 -16.91 11.42
CA LEU A 4 15.83 -17.50 10.40
C LEU A 4 16.58 -17.37 9.09
N PHE A 5 17.01 -18.50 8.56
CA PHE A 5 17.38 -18.67 7.15
C PHE A 5 16.30 -17.96 6.33
N ASP A 6 16.67 -16.87 5.65
CA ASP A 6 15.83 -16.21 4.66
C ASP A 6 16.09 -16.92 3.33
N PRO A 7 15.19 -17.82 2.88
CA PRO A 7 15.39 -18.60 1.65
C PRO A 7 15.44 -17.73 0.38
N TYR A 8 15.32 -16.40 0.50
CA TYR A 8 15.22 -15.46 -0.63
C TYR A 8 16.23 -14.31 -0.58
N SER A 9 17.37 -14.50 0.10
CA SER A 9 18.42 -13.48 0.23
C SER A 9 19.08 -13.04 -1.10
N ASP A 10 18.85 -13.80 -2.18
CA ASP A 10 19.41 -13.56 -3.53
C ASP A 10 18.52 -12.70 -4.44
N GLY A 11 17.47 -12.04 -3.93
CA GLY A 11 16.54 -11.23 -4.72
C GLY A 11 17.18 -10.11 -5.56
N PRO A 12 16.43 -9.49 -6.50
CA PRO A 12 16.96 -8.68 -7.60
C PRO A 12 17.62 -7.35 -7.19
N PHE A 13 17.59 -7.00 -5.91
CA PHE A 13 18.23 -5.81 -5.34
C PHE A 13 19.45 -6.23 -4.52
N LYS A 14 20.60 -6.36 -5.18
CA LYS A 14 21.88 -6.50 -4.48
C LYS A 14 22.22 -5.18 -3.79
N ALA A 15 22.39 -5.20 -2.47
CA ALA A 15 22.74 -4.04 -1.68
C ALA A 15 24.14 -3.52 -2.10
N ALA A 16 24.17 -2.41 -2.83
CA ALA A 16 25.39 -1.62 -2.99
C ALA A 16 25.65 -0.88 -1.67
N HIS A 17 26.48 -1.45 -0.81
CA HIS A 17 27.00 -0.74 0.36
C HIS A 17 27.88 0.43 -0.09
N THR A 18 27.28 1.62 -0.25
CA THR A 18 28.01 2.89 -0.17
C THR A 18 27.14 3.91 0.57
N ALA A 19 27.46 4.11 1.85
CA ALA A 19 26.91 5.17 2.66
C ALA A 19 27.44 6.52 2.17
N ALA A 20 26.55 7.39 1.71
CA ALA A 20 26.84 8.82 1.57
C ALA A 20 25.76 9.60 2.32
N ALA A 21 26.10 9.98 3.55
CA ALA A 21 25.30 10.89 4.36
C ALA A 21 25.28 12.27 3.70
N LEU A 22 24.09 12.76 3.34
CA LEU A 22 23.86 14.14 2.95
C LEU A 22 22.94 14.79 3.98
N THR A 23 23.58 15.36 5.00
CA THR A 23 23.02 16.36 5.91
C THR A 23 22.70 17.63 5.11
N LYS A 24 21.43 18.02 5.02
CA LYS A 24 21.03 19.35 4.54
C LYS A 24 20.92 20.30 5.72
N SER A 25 21.87 21.22 5.80
CA SER A 25 21.80 22.44 6.57
C SER A 25 20.73 23.38 6.00
N ARG A 26 20.07 24.13 6.88
CA ARG A 26 19.06 25.14 6.57
C ARG A 26 19.74 26.52 6.62
N PRO A 27 19.50 27.43 5.66
CA PRO A 27 19.97 28.80 5.81
C PRO A 27 18.92 29.66 6.54
N GLU A 28 19.44 30.51 7.42
CA GLU A 28 18.78 31.64 8.04
C GLU A 28 18.75 32.86 7.11
N GLY A 29 17.82 33.77 7.37
CA GLY A 29 17.96 35.19 7.05
C GLY A 29 16.99 35.74 5.99
N LEU A 30 16.00 36.51 6.45
CA LEU A 30 15.86 37.93 6.07
C LEU A 30 14.75 38.60 6.88
N ALA A 31 15.11 39.73 7.48
CA ALA A 31 14.29 40.60 8.30
C ALA A 31 13.46 41.58 7.46
N ALA A 32 12.33 42.03 8.00
CA ALA A 32 11.85 43.40 7.84
C ALA A 32 10.85 43.75 8.96
N ALA A 33 11.14 44.85 9.65
CA ALA A 33 10.29 45.48 10.65
C ALA A 33 9.49 46.63 10.02
N ALA A 34 8.30 46.92 10.55
CA ALA A 34 7.72 48.25 10.58
C ALA A 34 6.61 48.32 11.66
N GLU A 35 6.75 49.30 12.56
CA GLU A 35 5.81 49.65 13.64
C GLU A 35 4.84 50.77 13.21
N PHE A 36 3.71 50.85 13.92
CA PHE A 36 3.06 52.02 14.57
C PHE A 36 1.59 52.33 14.28
N GLY A 37 0.87 52.58 15.38
CA GLY A 37 -0.39 53.33 15.52
C GLY A 37 -1.60 52.44 15.85
N GLY A 38 -2.34 52.53 16.95
CA GLY A 38 -2.53 53.58 17.97
C GLY A 38 -4.00 54.03 17.97
N GLY A 39 -4.76 53.76 19.04
CA GLY A 39 -5.98 54.54 19.37
C GLY A 39 -7.27 53.77 19.76
N GLY A 40 -7.46 53.58 21.07
CA GLY A 40 -8.66 54.03 21.81
C GLY A 40 -9.98 53.21 21.82
N PRO A 41 -10.74 53.18 22.94
CA PRO A 41 -11.90 52.29 23.15
C PRO A 41 -13.28 52.99 23.04
N GLY A 42 -14.35 52.22 22.80
CA GLY A 42 -15.73 52.72 22.86
C GLY A 42 -16.73 51.57 22.97
N GLY A 43 -17.58 51.60 24.02
CA GLY A 43 -18.51 50.52 24.38
C GLY A 43 -19.88 50.57 23.71
N GLY A 44 -20.72 49.57 24.04
CA GLY A 44 -22.13 49.54 23.67
C GLY A 44 -22.76 48.14 23.79
N GLN A 45 -23.73 48.01 24.69
CA GLN A 45 -24.52 46.81 25.03
C GLN A 45 -25.48 46.37 23.91
N GLY A 46 -25.89 45.09 23.92
CA GLY A 46 -27.10 44.61 23.24
C GLY A 46 -27.06 43.14 22.86
N GLY A 47 -27.59 42.27 23.71
CA GLY A 47 -27.63 40.82 23.47
C GLY A 47 -28.69 40.39 22.45
N TRP A 48 -28.46 39.25 21.80
CA TRP A 48 -29.42 38.19 21.46
C TRP A 48 -28.59 36.91 21.29
N SER A 49 -28.82 35.91 22.14
CA SER A 49 -28.14 34.62 22.10
C SER A 49 -28.65 33.80 20.91
N ASN A 50 -28.00 33.94 19.76
CA ASN A 50 -28.14 33.03 18.65
C ASN A 50 -26.94 32.07 18.70
N GLN A 51 -27.12 30.87 19.25
CA GLN A 51 -26.11 29.82 19.17
C GLN A 51 -26.02 29.37 17.72
N GLN A 52 -25.14 30.05 16.96
CA GLN A 52 -24.68 29.55 15.67
C GLN A 52 -23.89 28.26 15.92
N PRO A 53 -24.14 27.17 15.17
CA PRO A 53 -23.30 25.99 15.25
C PRO A 53 -21.86 26.40 14.93
N ALA A 54 -20.91 25.90 15.73
CA ALA A 54 -19.50 26.20 15.59
C ALA A 54 -19.04 25.84 14.17
N GLN A 55 -18.74 26.86 13.36
CA GLN A 55 -18.15 26.68 12.04
C GLN A 55 -16.69 26.29 12.24
N ASP A 56 -16.24 25.22 11.59
CA ASP A 56 -14.82 25.05 11.34
C ASP A 56 -14.36 26.13 10.34
N GLY A 57 -13.08 26.52 10.41
CA GLY A 57 -12.52 27.69 9.71
C GLY A 57 -12.59 27.68 8.18
N ASN A 58 -13.35 26.77 7.57
CA ASN A 58 -13.60 26.63 6.14
C ASN A 58 -15.09 26.78 5.74
N GLY A 59 -16.02 27.07 6.67
CA GLY A 59 -17.42 27.37 6.34
C GLY A 59 -18.26 26.17 5.86
N GLU A 60 -17.83 24.94 6.13
CA GLU A 60 -18.66 23.75 5.95
C GLU A 60 -19.54 23.55 7.21
N PRO A 61 -20.76 22.98 7.10
CA PRO A 61 -21.52 22.61 8.29
C PRO A 61 -20.69 21.62 9.11
N ALA A 62 -20.50 21.90 10.40
CA ALA A 62 -19.73 21.02 11.29
C ALA A 62 -20.36 19.62 11.29
N HIS A 63 -19.76 18.71 10.52
CA HIS A 63 -20.13 17.30 10.54
C HIS A 63 -19.94 16.78 11.97
N HIS A 64 -21.01 16.35 12.62
CA HIS A 64 -20.95 15.66 13.91
C HIS A 64 -20.05 14.43 13.75
N ARG A 65 -18.88 14.48 14.36
CA ARG A 65 -17.97 13.34 14.37
C ARG A 65 -18.38 12.45 15.53
N PRO A 66 -18.75 11.18 15.27
CA PRO A 66 -19.17 10.29 16.33
C PRO A 66 -18.04 10.13 17.36
N ASN A 67 -18.40 10.20 18.63
CA ASN A 67 -17.51 9.91 19.74
C ASN A 67 -17.30 8.38 19.87
N ALA A 68 -16.39 7.99 20.77
CA ALA A 68 -16.02 6.59 20.93
C ALA A 68 -17.19 5.68 21.37
N GLU A 69 -18.19 6.20 22.10
CA GLU A 69 -19.37 5.43 22.53
C GLU A 69 -20.37 5.28 21.40
N GLU A 70 -20.61 6.35 20.63
CA GLU A 70 -21.50 6.35 19.45
C GLU A 70 -21.03 5.33 18.39
N LEU A 71 -19.71 5.18 18.22
CA LEU A 71 -19.11 4.19 17.31
C LEU A 71 -19.35 2.72 17.72
N LEU A 72 -19.76 2.48 18.97
CA LEU A 72 -20.02 1.13 19.48
C LEU A 72 -21.52 0.80 19.49
N GLN A 73 -22.38 1.81 19.27
CA GLN A 73 -23.83 1.61 19.32
C GLN A 73 -24.30 0.64 18.23
N GLY A 74 -25.11 -0.34 18.66
CA GLY A 74 -25.68 -1.36 17.79
C GLY A 74 -24.66 -2.41 17.29
N LEU A 75 -23.48 -2.50 17.89
CA LEU A 75 -22.59 -3.66 17.76
C LEU A 75 -23.01 -4.73 18.77
N ASN A 76 -22.87 -6.00 18.39
CA ASN A 76 -22.98 -7.09 19.36
C ASN A 76 -21.68 -7.20 20.20
N PRO A 77 -21.67 -7.97 21.31
CA PRO A 77 -20.50 -8.05 22.18
C PRO A 77 -19.20 -8.45 21.48
N GLN A 78 -19.25 -9.39 20.53
CA GLN A 78 -18.06 -9.85 19.78
C GLN A 78 -17.54 -8.78 18.80
N GLN A 79 -18.44 -8.06 18.14
CA GLN A 79 -18.10 -6.95 17.26
C GLN A 79 -17.49 -5.79 18.06
N GLU A 80 -18.05 -5.48 19.22
CA GLU A 80 -17.55 -4.45 20.13
C GLU A 80 -16.15 -4.79 20.64
N GLU A 81 -15.93 -6.04 21.04
CA GLU A 81 -14.60 -6.55 21.42
C GLU A 81 -13.58 -6.38 20.29
N ALA A 82 -13.95 -6.77 19.06
CA ALA A 82 -13.10 -6.60 17.89
C ALA A 82 -12.78 -5.12 17.58
N VAL A 83 -13.74 -4.21 17.77
CA VAL A 83 -13.52 -2.77 17.60
C VAL A 83 -12.58 -2.22 18.67
N LYS A 84 -12.75 -2.63 19.94
CA LYS A 84 -11.98 -2.15 21.09
C LYS A 84 -10.58 -2.77 21.20
N HIS A 85 -10.36 -3.91 20.55
CA HIS A 85 -9.16 -4.73 20.68
C HIS A 85 -7.86 -3.91 20.58
N ALA A 86 -6.93 -4.17 21.48
CA ALA A 86 -5.63 -3.54 21.56
C ALA A 86 -4.56 -4.61 21.81
N GLY A 87 -3.31 -4.32 21.43
CA GLY A 87 -2.19 -5.24 21.61
C GLY A 87 -1.85 -6.02 20.34
N SER A 88 -1.71 -7.34 20.46
CA SER A 88 -1.20 -8.23 19.41
C SER A 88 -2.17 -8.39 18.23
N ALA A 89 -1.74 -9.13 17.22
CA ALA A 89 -2.54 -9.49 16.05
C ALA A 89 -3.92 -10.05 16.45
N LEU A 90 -4.94 -9.67 15.68
CA LEU A 90 -6.31 -10.12 15.83
C LEU A 90 -6.78 -10.72 14.50
N LEU A 91 -7.31 -11.94 14.55
CA LEU A 91 -8.00 -12.57 13.44
C LEU A 91 -9.50 -12.59 13.74
N ILE A 92 -10.30 -12.02 12.83
CA ILE A 92 -11.76 -12.02 12.92
C ILE A 92 -12.30 -13.04 11.93
N VAL A 93 -12.82 -14.16 12.43
CA VAL A 93 -13.49 -15.18 11.61
C VAL A 93 -14.98 -14.90 11.64
N ALA A 94 -15.57 -14.51 10.50
CA ALA A 94 -16.96 -14.11 10.44
C ALA A 94 -17.62 -14.57 9.14
N GLY A 95 -18.83 -15.12 9.24
CA GLY A 95 -19.60 -15.57 8.07
C GLY A 95 -20.15 -14.41 7.23
N ALA A 96 -20.74 -14.71 6.08
CA ALA A 96 -21.43 -13.72 5.26
C ALA A 96 -22.53 -13.00 6.08
N GLY A 97 -22.66 -11.68 5.90
CA GLY A 97 -23.67 -10.87 6.60
C GLY A 97 -23.39 -10.58 8.07
N SER A 98 -22.28 -11.07 8.64
CA SER A 98 -21.88 -10.86 10.05
C SER A 98 -21.47 -9.42 10.40
N GLY A 99 -21.40 -8.51 9.42
CA GLY A 99 -20.99 -7.13 9.62
C GLY A 99 -19.48 -6.89 9.68
N LYS A 100 -18.64 -7.80 9.14
CA LYS A 100 -17.17 -7.66 9.10
C LYS A 100 -16.71 -6.27 8.62
N THR A 101 -17.22 -5.78 7.50
CA THR A 101 -16.86 -4.46 6.96
C THR A 101 -17.27 -3.31 7.90
N ARG A 102 -18.41 -3.46 8.60
CA ARG A 102 -18.84 -2.51 9.63
C ARG A 102 -17.86 -2.52 10.80
N VAL A 103 -17.45 -3.69 11.28
CA VAL A 103 -16.45 -3.83 12.35
C VAL A 103 -15.13 -3.16 11.97
N LEU A 104 -14.59 -3.42 10.77
CA LEU A 104 -13.33 -2.82 10.33
C LEU A 104 -13.42 -1.28 10.23
N SER A 105 -14.51 -0.76 9.66
CA SER A 105 -14.72 0.70 9.53
C SER A 105 -14.86 1.37 10.90
N ASN A 106 -15.64 0.77 11.80
CA ASN A 106 -15.83 1.29 13.17
C ASN A 106 -14.54 1.18 13.99
N ARG A 107 -13.75 0.12 13.81
CA ARG A 107 -12.42 -0.02 14.43
C ARG A 107 -11.49 1.13 14.03
N ILE A 108 -11.43 1.47 12.76
CA ILE A 108 -10.61 2.59 12.26
C ILE A 108 -11.07 3.91 12.90
N ALA A 109 -12.37 4.19 12.86
CA ALA A 109 -12.92 5.39 13.47
C ALA A 109 -12.68 5.42 14.99
N TYR A 110 -12.80 4.28 15.67
CA TYR A 110 -12.61 4.16 17.11
C TYR A 110 -11.16 4.43 17.52
N LEU A 111 -10.18 3.90 16.78
CA LEU A 111 -8.75 4.19 17.01
C LEU A 111 -8.45 5.69 16.91
N ILE A 112 -9.07 6.37 15.95
CA ILE A 112 -8.92 7.82 15.76
C ILE A 112 -9.63 8.60 16.88
N ALA A 113 -10.89 8.27 17.18
CA ALA A 113 -11.70 8.96 18.19
C ALA A 113 -11.11 8.85 19.60
N THR A 114 -10.51 7.69 19.92
CA THR A 114 -9.83 7.44 21.21
C THR A 114 -8.38 7.92 21.23
N ARG A 115 -7.88 8.55 20.17
CA ARG A 115 -6.49 9.01 20.01
C ARG A 115 -5.45 7.90 20.17
N ARG A 116 -5.82 6.65 19.87
CA ARG A 116 -4.91 5.50 19.85
C ARG A 116 -4.11 5.42 18.54
N ALA A 117 -4.57 6.11 17.49
CA ALA A 117 -3.87 6.22 16.21
C ALA A 117 -4.12 7.56 15.53
N HIS A 118 -3.12 8.07 14.82
CA HIS A 118 -3.28 9.11 13.82
C HIS A 118 -3.68 8.52 12.47
N HIS A 119 -4.39 9.31 11.65
CA HIS A 119 -4.88 8.91 10.31
C HIS A 119 -3.79 8.31 9.41
N GLY A 120 -2.58 8.88 9.45
CA GLY A 120 -1.44 8.42 8.65
C GLY A 120 -0.79 7.13 9.14
N GLU A 121 -1.18 6.65 10.32
CA GLU A 121 -0.67 5.42 10.93
C GLU A 121 -1.51 4.18 10.62
N ILE A 122 -2.61 4.36 9.90
CA ILE A 122 -3.56 3.31 9.56
C ILE A 122 -3.43 2.97 8.07
N LEU A 123 -3.20 1.68 7.79
CA LEU A 123 -3.28 1.08 6.47
C LEU A 123 -4.45 0.08 6.47
N ALA A 124 -5.42 0.29 5.59
CA ALA A 124 -6.54 -0.60 5.37
C ALA A 124 -6.45 -1.18 3.95
N ILE A 125 -6.35 -2.51 3.86
CA ILE A 125 -6.21 -3.24 2.61
C ILE A 125 -7.49 -4.03 2.32
N THR A 126 -7.95 -3.99 1.07
CA THR A 126 -9.05 -4.83 0.57
C THR A 126 -8.61 -5.58 -0.69
N PHE A 127 -9.37 -6.61 -1.10
CA PHE A 127 -9.01 -7.36 -2.30
C PHE A 127 -9.38 -6.63 -3.61
N THR A 128 -10.53 -5.95 -3.64
CA THR A 128 -11.04 -5.28 -4.86
C THR A 128 -11.06 -3.77 -4.74
N ASN A 129 -10.98 -3.08 -5.89
CA ASN A 129 -11.11 -1.61 -5.94
C ASN A 129 -12.51 -1.15 -5.48
N LYS A 130 -13.54 -1.94 -5.76
CA LYS A 130 -14.91 -1.69 -5.29
C LYS A 130 -14.98 -1.74 -3.76
N ALA A 131 -14.43 -2.78 -3.14
CA ALA A 131 -14.38 -2.88 -1.69
C ALA A 131 -13.56 -1.74 -1.05
N ALA A 132 -12.44 -1.35 -1.66
CA ALA A 132 -11.65 -0.21 -1.20
C ALA A 132 -12.44 1.12 -1.25
N ALA A 133 -13.24 1.32 -2.31
CA ALA A 133 -14.09 2.49 -2.48
C ALA A 133 -15.23 2.51 -1.45
N GLU A 134 -15.93 1.39 -1.28
CA GLU A 134 -17.00 1.24 -0.28
C GLU A 134 -16.47 1.40 1.15
N MET A 135 -15.31 0.82 1.47
CA MET A 135 -14.65 1.00 2.78
C MET A 135 -14.26 2.46 3.01
N ARG A 136 -13.75 3.14 1.98
CA ARG A 136 -13.42 4.57 2.05
C ARG A 136 -14.65 5.43 2.31
N GLU A 137 -15.74 5.22 1.60
CA GLU A 137 -17.00 5.94 1.80
C GLU A 137 -17.52 5.76 3.24
N ARG A 138 -17.49 4.52 3.75
CA ARG A 138 -17.89 4.22 5.13
C ARG A 138 -17.01 4.92 6.15
N ILE A 139 -15.69 4.91 5.96
CA ILE A 139 -14.76 5.59 6.87
C ILE A 139 -14.93 7.10 6.77
N GLU A 140 -15.12 7.66 5.58
CA GLU A 140 -15.36 9.09 5.37
C GLU A 140 -16.62 9.57 6.09
N ALA A 141 -17.70 8.77 6.09
CA ALA A 141 -18.89 9.07 6.88
C ALA A 141 -18.64 9.13 8.40
N LEU A 142 -17.64 8.39 8.91
CA LEU A 142 -17.31 8.31 10.33
C LEU A 142 -16.24 9.32 10.78
N VAL A 143 -15.25 9.62 9.93
CA VAL A 143 -14.09 10.46 10.30
C VAL A 143 -13.99 11.76 9.50
N GLY A 144 -14.89 11.97 8.54
CA GLY A 144 -14.93 13.11 7.63
C GLY A 144 -13.81 13.09 6.59
N GLY A 145 -13.52 14.25 6.00
CA GLY A 145 -12.57 14.42 4.90
C GLY A 145 -11.13 13.97 5.18
N ARG A 146 -10.76 13.66 6.43
CA ARG A 146 -9.47 13.05 6.76
C ARG A 146 -9.32 11.63 6.22
N ALA A 147 -10.42 10.94 5.90
CA ALA A 147 -10.37 9.65 5.21
C ALA A 147 -9.62 9.72 3.87
N LYS A 148 -9.61 10.89 3.20
CA LYS A 148 -8.97 11.09 1.89
C LYS A 148 -7.44 10.92 1.93
N ILE A 149 -6.80 11.22 3.07
CA ILE A 149 -5.35 11.08 3.24
C ILE A 149 -4.92 9.71 3.76
N MET A 150 -5.88 8.90 4.21
CA MET A 150 -5.63 7.55 4.73
C MET A 150 -5.30 6.57 3.60
N TRP A 151 -4.54 5.53 3.92
CA TRP A 151 -4.22 4.47 2.96
C TRP A 151 -5.32 3.41 3.04
N ILE A 152 -6.33 3.56 2.19
CA ILE A 152 -7.44 2.60 2.02
C ILE A 152 -7.41 2.13 0.57
N SER A 153 -6.86 0.95 0.33
CA SER A 153 -6.46 0.53 -1.02
C SER A 153 -6.40 -0.97 -1.19
N THR A 154 -6.29 -1.44 -2.43
CA THR A 154 -5.90 -2.83 -2.68
C THR A 154 -4.42 -3.06 -2.40
N PHE A 155 -3.99 -4.33 -2.29
CA PHE A 155 -2.57 -4.69 -2.20
C PHE A 155 -1.75 -4.02 -3.31
N HIS A 156 -2.19 -4.17 -4.56
CA HIS A 156 -1.55 -3.60 -5.74
C HIS A 156 -1.49 -2.07 -5.68
N SER A 157 -2.59 -1.41 -5.31
CA SER A 157 -2.61 0.05 -5.20
C SER A 157 -1.64 0.57 -4.12
N SER A 158 -1.54 -0.14 -2.99
CA SER A 158 -0.57 0.17 -1.93
C SER A 158 0.87 -0.03 -2.41
N CYS A 159 1.14 -1.14 -3.10
CA CYS A 159 2.47 -1.45 -3.65
C CYS A 159 2.89 -0.46 -4.73
N VAL A 160 2.00 -0.09 -5.66
CA VAL A 160 2.27 0.97 -6.65
C VAL A 160 2.63 2.27 -5.95
N ARG A 161 1.89 2.66 -4.91
CA ARG A 161 2.18 3.90 -4.17
C ARG A 161 3.56 3.85 -3.52
N ILE A 162 3.93 2.72 -2.93
CA ILE A 162 5.26 2.48 -2.34
C ILE A 162 6.34 2.54 -3.41
N LEU A 163 6.22 1.74 -4.48
CA LEU A 163 7.21 1.65 -5.56
C LEU A 163 7.40 2.99 -6.27
N ARG A 164 6.34 3.78 -6.46
CA ARG A 164 6.48 5.13 -7.05
C ARG A 164 7.22 6.08 -6.11
N GLN A 165 6.97 6.00 -4.80
CA GLN A 165 7.66 6.83 -3.81
C GLN A 165 9.14 6.44 -3.68
N GLU A 166 9.43 5.14 -3.75
CA GLU A 166 10.75 4.56 -3.50
C GLU A 166 11.48 4.16 -4.79
N ALA A 167 11.02 4.63 -5.96
CA ALA A 167 11.50 4.22 -7.28
C ALA A 167 13.03 4.35 -7.43
N ALA A 168 13.62 5.39 -6.83
CA ALA A 168 15.06 5.61 -6.85
C ALA A 168 15.84 4.48 -6.14
N ASN A 169 15.31 3.96 -5.03
CA ASN A 169 15.94 2.87 -4.26
C ASN A 169 15.97 1.56 -5.05
N VAL A 170 15.01 1.36 -5.96
CA VAL A 170 14.91 0.17 -6.82
C VAL A 170 15.51 0.38 -8.23
N GLY A 171 16.22 1.49 -8.45
CA GLY A 171 16.82 1.79 -9.75
C GLY A 171 15.80 1.97 -10.88
N ARG A 172 14.59 2.42 -10.56
CA ARG A 172 13.49 2.67 -11.49
C ARG A 172 13.15 4.15 -11.53
N LYS A 173 12.42 4.57 -12.57
CA LYS A 173 11.77 5.89 -12.58
C LYS A 173 10.36 5.75 -12.01
N SER A 174 9.93 6.73 -11.22
CA SER A 174 8.63 6.72 -10.54
C SER A 174 7.43 6.75 -11.48
N ASN A 175 7.62 7.06 -12.76
CA ASN A 175 6.60 7.07 -13.80
C ASN A 175 6.52 5.76 -14.61
N PHE A 176 6.86 4.62 -14.00
CA PHE A 176 6.77 3.33 -14.68
C PHE A 176 5.34 3.01 -15.15
N SER A 177 5.27 2.34 -16.30
CA SER A 177 4.03 1.83 -16.89
C SER A 177 3.65 0.50 -16.23
N ILE A 178 2.36 0.26 -16.06
CA ILE A 178 1.84 -1.01 -15.54
C ILE A 178 1.21 -1.75 -16.70
N TYR A 179 1.74 -2.92 -17.03
CA TYR A 179 1.23 -3.75 -18.12
C TYR A 179 0.03 -4.55 -17.64
N ASP A 180 -1.03 -4.58 -18.45
CA ASP A 180 -2.13 -5.50 -18.23
C ASP A 180 -1.80 -6.93 -18.72
N SER A 181 -2.75 -7.84 -18.62
CA SER A 181 -2.55 -9.24 -19.04
C SER A 181 -2.31 -9.39 -20.54
N ALA A 182 -2.89 -8.51 -21.38
CA ALA A 182 -2.74 -8.54 -22.82
C ALA A 182 -1.37 -7.99 -23.23
N ASP A 183 -0.92 -6.89 -22.63
CA ASP A 183 0.40 -6.30 -22.84
C ASP A 183 1.51 -7.26 -22.39
N SER A 184 1.32 -7.89 -21.23
CA SER A 184 2.23 -8.92 -20.72
C SER A 184 2.30 -10.11 -21.68
N LEU A 185 1.16 -10.60 -22.19
CA LEU A 185 1.12 -11.72 -23.15
C LEU A 185 1.79 -11.36 -24.48
N ARG A 186 1.59 -10.13 -24.97
CA ARG A 186 2.26 -9.63 -26.19
C ARG A 186 3.77 -9.63 -26.01
N LEU A 187 4.27 -9.15 -24.87
CA LEU A 187 5.70 -9.11 -24.60
C LEU A 187 6.28 -10.53 -24.45
N VAL A 188 5.61 -11.43 -23.72
CA VAL A 188 5.99 -12.85 -23.64
C VAL A 188 6.07 -13.46 -25.04
N THR A 189 5.04 -13.23 -25.88
CA THR A 189 5.01 -13.73 -27.26
C THR A 189 6.19 -13.19 -28.10
N GLN A 190 6.54 -11.92 -27.94
CA GLN A 190 7.66 -11.31 -28.64
C GLN A 190 9.00 -11.92 -28.19
N VAL A 191 9.17 -12.15 -26.88
CA VAL A 191 10.37 -12.80 -26.33
C VAL A 191 10.49 -14.23 -26.85
N SER A 192 9.41 -15.02 -26.78
CA SER A 192 9.40 -16.40 -27.27
C SER A 192 9.76 -16.47 -28.77
N LYS A 193 9.25 -15.55 -29.59
CA LYS A 193 9.61 -15.46 -31.01
C LYS A 193 11.09 -15.13 -31.21
N SER A 194 11.67 -14.25 -30.39
CA SER A 194 13.11 -13.91 -30.50
C SER A 194 14.05 -15.03 -30.08
N LEU A 195 13.53 -16.06 -29.41
CA LEU A 195 14.24 -17.28 -29.02
C LEU A 195 13.93 -18.45 -29.97
N ASP A 196 13.28 -18.20 -31.10
CA ASP A 196 12.87 -19.20 -32.09
C ASP A 196 12.06 -20.37 -31.52
N LEU A 197 11.29 -20.13 -30.45
CA LEU A 197 10.43 -21.14 -29.85
C LEU A 197 9.19 -21.41 -30.72
N ASP A 198 8.93 -22.69 -31.01
CA ASP A 198 7.73 -23.11 -31.73
C ASP A 198 6.47 -22.84 -30.91
N PRO A 199 5.56 -21.93 -31.34
CA PRO A 199 4.38 -21.56 -30.57
C PRO A 199 3.38 -22.71 -30.40
N LYS A 200 3.46 -23.78 -31.20
CA LYS A 200 2.62 -24.97 -31.02
C LYS A 200 3.10 -25.85 -29.87
N LYS A 201 4.41 -25.87 -29.61
CA LYS A 201 5.02 -26.62 -28.50
C LYS A 201 5.07 -25.79 -27.23
N PHE A 202 5.35 -24.49 -27.36
CA PHE A 202 5.56 -23.56 -26.28
C PHE A 202 4.56 -22.41 -26.40
N ALA A 203 3.30 -22.69 -26.06
CA ALA A 203 2.24 -21.69 -26.15
C ALA A 203 2.56 -20.48 -25.24
N PRO A 204 2.62 -19.23 -25.76
CA PRO A 204 3.00 -18.06 -24.96
C PRO A 204 2.11 -17.84 -23.74
N LYS A 205 0.83 -18.19 -23.85
CA LYS A 205 -0.12 -18.12 -22.72
C LYS A 205 0.24 -19.09 -21.60
N ALA A 206 0.68 -20.31 -21.91
CA ALA A 206 1.11 -21.27 -20.90
C ALA A 206 2.38 -20.80 -20.19
N ILE A 207 3.34 -20.23 -20.94
CA ILE A 207 4.54 -19.62 -20.37
C ILE A 207 4.19 -18.43 -19.46
N GLN A 208 3.31 -17.52 -19.91
CA GLN A 208 2.83 -16.40 -19.10
C GLN A 208 2.22 -16.88 -17.77
N HIS A 209 1.37 -17.92 -17.81
CA HIS A 209 0.78 -18.48 -16.60
C HIS A 209 1.83 -19.05 -15.64
N LYS A 210 2.85 -19.75 -16.16
CA LYS A 210 3.96 -20.26 -15.33
C LYS A 210 4.78 -19.12 -14.73
N ILE A 211 5.10 -18.08 -15.49
CA ILE A 211 5.80 -16.89 -14.98
C ILE A 211 4.99 -16.21 -13.87
N SER A 212 3.69 -16.02 -14.08
CA SER A 212 2.80 -15.43 -13.06
C SER A 212 2.77 -16.27 -11.79
N ALA A 213 2.68 -17.60 -11.89
CA ALA A 213 2.75 -18.49 -10.74
C ALA A 213 4.09 -18.37 -10.00
N LEU A 214 5.22 -18.31 -10.73
CA LEU A 214 6.55 -18.12 -10.13
C LEU A 214 6.66 -16.80 -9.37
N LYS A 215 6.18 -15.69 -9.95
CA LYS A 215 6.19 -14.38 -9.29
C LYS A 215 5.30 -14.34 -8.04
N ASN A 216 4.14 -15.02 -8.07
CA ASN A 216 3.25 -15.15 -6.92
C ASN A 216 3.90 -15.94 -5.75
N GLU A 217 4.81 -16.86 -6.07
CA GLU A 217 5.64 -17.58 -5.07
C GLU A 217 6.95 -16.83 -4.74
N LEU A 218 7.10 -15.57 -5.20
CA LEU A 218 8.30 -14.75 -5.02
C LEU A 218 9.58 -15.40 -5.56
N ILE A 219 9.46 -16.15 -6.65
CA ILE A 219 10.59 -16.73 -7.38
C ILE A 219 10.91 -15.81 -8.57
N ASP A 220 12.07 -15.17 -8.52
CA ASP A 220 12.56 -14.33 -9.63
C ASP A 220 13.17 -15.16 -10.77
N ALA A 221 13.47 -14.48 -11.89
CA ALA A 221 13.97 -15.14 -13.09
C ALA A 221 15.34 -15.80 -12.91
N ASP A 222 16.22 -15.23 -12.07
CA ASP A 222 17.56 -15.77 -11.83
C ASP A 222 17.50 -17.00 -10.91
N SER A 223 16.66 -16.92 -9.88
CA SER A 223 16.37 -18.04 -8.96
C SER A 223 15.73 -19.20 -9.71
N TYR A 224 14.69 -18.94 -10.51
CA TYR A 224 14.05 -19.98 -11.32
C TYR A 224 15.02 -20.59 -12.34
N SER A 225 15.82 -19.77 -13.03
CA SER A 225 16.84 -20.27 -13.96
C SER A 225 17.87 -21.16 -13.27
N SER A 226 18.15 -20.95 -11.98
CA SER A 226 19.11 -21.78 -11.24
C SER A 226 18.50 -23.11 -10.76
N SER A 227 17.19 -23.14 -10.52
CA SER A 227 16.46 -24.31 -10.01
C SER A 227 15.69 -25.11 -11.08
N ALA A 228 15.55 -24.60 -12.30
CA ALA A 228 14.76 -25.22 -13.36
C ALA A 228 15.31 -26.58 -13.79
N ASN A 229 14.42 -27.53 -14.10
CA ASN A 229 14.82 -28.81 -14.69
C ASN A 229 15.09 -28.65 -16.18
N TYR A 230 16.35 -28.46 -16.55
CA TYR A 230 16.78 -28.32 -17.95
C TYR A 230 16.62 -29.59 -18.81
N ASN A 231 16.22 -30.73 -18.23
CA ASN A 231 15.81 -31.89 -19.00
C ASN A 231 14.34 -31.81 -19.46
N ASP A 232 13.55 -30.90 -18.90
CA ASP A 232 12.20 -30.58 -19.35
C ASP A 232 12.25 -29.39 -20.33
N PRO A 233 11.95 -29.60 -21.63
CA PRO A 233 11.97 -28.53 -22.62
C PRO A 233 11.06 -27.34 -22.27
N PHE A 234 9.94 -27.58 -21.57
CA PHE A 234 9.02 -26.51 -21.20
C PHE A 234 9.61 -25.65 -20.08
N GLU A 235 10.21 -26.24 -19.04
CA GLU A 235 10.85 -25.48 -17.97
C GLU A 235 12.06 -24.68 -18.47
N GLN A 236 12.88 -25.27 -19.36
CA GLN A 236 13.96 -24.55 -20.02
C GLN A 236 13.42 -23.33 -20.79
N ALA A 237 12.39 -23.52 -21.61
CA ALA A 237 11.78 -22.42 -22.36
C ALA A 237 11.21 -21.33 -21.43
N VAL A 238 10.59 -21.70 -20.31
CA VAL A 238 10.10 -20.74 -19.31
C VAL A 238 11.27 -19.96 -18.70
N ALA A 239 12.38 -20.61 -18.34
CA ALA A 239 13.53 -19.93 -17.75
C ALA A 239 14.13 -18.87 -18.69
N GLU A 240 14.33 -19.24 -19.96
CA GLU A 240 14.88 -18.33 -20.98
C GLU A 240 13.91 -17.16 -21.28
N VAL A 241 12.62 -17.46 -21.43
CA VAL A 241 11.60 -16.42 -21.67
C VAL A 241 11.41 -15.52 -20.47
N PHE A 242 11.41 -16.04 -19.24
CA PHE A 242 11.22 -15.24 -18.03
C PHE A 242 12.36 -14.24 -17.84
N LYS A 243 13.60 -14.66 -18.09
CA LYS A 243 14.76 -13.77 -18.07
C LYS A 243 14.65 -12.67 -19.12
N GLY A 244 14.36 -13.03 -20.37
CA GLY A 244 14.20 -12.08 -21.47
C GLY A 244 13.01 -11.12 -21.31
N TYR A 245 11.93 -11.60 -20.69
CA TYR A 245 10.73 -10.83 -20.36
C TYR A 245 11.01 -9.78 -19.28
N THR A 246 11.60 -10.21 -18.15
CA THR A 246 11.96 -9.33 -17.02
C THR A 246 12.93 -8.23 -17.46
N GLN A 247 13.92 -8.59 -18.29
CA GLN A 247 14.87 -7.61 -18.83
C GLN A 247 14.17 -6.54 -19.71
N ARG A 248 13.24 -6.95 -20.57
CA ARG A 248 12.52 -6.01 -21.45
C ARG A 248 11.55 -5.12 -20.68
N LEU A 249 10.85 -5.65 -19.67
CA LEU A 249 10.07 -4.82 -18.74
C LEU A 249 10.97 -3.77 -18.08
N ARG A 250 12.18 -4.16 -17.64
CA ARG A 250 13.15 -3.23 -17.05
C ARG A 250 13.59 -2.13 -18.01
N GLN A 251 13.93 -2.48 -19.23
CA GLN A 251 14.32 -1.52 -20.27
C GLN A 251 13.19 -0.54 -20.62
N ALA A 252 11.94 -1.03 -20.63
CA ALA A 252 10.76 -0.22 -20.88
C ALA A 252 10.33 0.65 -19.69
N ASN A 253 11.01 0.57 -18.55
CA ASN A 253 10.55 1.12 -17.26
C ASN A 253 9.09 0.72 -16.99
N ALA A 254 8.80 -0.57 -17.15
CA ALA A 254 7.49 -1.16 -16.94
C ALA A 254 7.55 -2.24 -15.86
N MET A 255 6.38 -2.54 -15.29
CA MET A 255 6.08 -3.63 -14.37
C MET A 255 4.77 -4.26 -14.81
N ASP A 256 4.62 -5.57 -14.67
CA ASP A 256 3.29 -6.18 -14.74
C ASP A 256 2.61 -6.18 -13.36
N PHE A 257 1.43 -6.78 -13.28
CA PHE A 257 0.63 -6.79 -12.06
C PHE A 257 1.31 -7.57 -10.92
N ASP A 258 1.91 -8.73 -11.23
CA ASP A 258 2.58 -9.59 -10.26
C ASP A 258 3.87 -8.93 -9.73
N ASP A 259 4.58 -8.16 -10.59
CA ASP A 259 5.75 -7.39 -10.19
C ASP A 259 5.46 -6.39 -9.07
N LEU A 260 4.25 -5.82 -9.01
CA LEU A 260 3.92 -4.80 -8.01
C LEU A 260 4.15 -5.33 -6.59
N ILE A 261 3.71 -6.55 -6.32
CA ILE A 261 3.89 -7.19 -5.03
C ILE A 261 5.34 -7.67 -4.88
N ALA A 262 5.83 -8.46 -5.85
CA ALA A 262 7.14 -9.09 -5.77
C ALA A 262 8.27 -8.05 -5.59
N GLU A 263 8.30 -7.00 -6.41
CA GLU A 263 9.32 -5.94 -6.34
C GLU A 263 9.23 -5.15 -5.03
N THR A 264 8.02 -4.96 -4.47
CA THR A 264 7.87 -4.31 -3.15
C THR A 264 8.47 -5.18 -2.05
N VAL A 265 8.23 -6.49 -2.09
CA VAL A 265 8.79 -7.44 -1.12
C VAL A 265 10.31 -7.51 -1.24
N TYR A 266 10.84 -7.65 -2.46
CA TYR A 266 12.27 -7.68 -2.72
C TYR A 266 12.95 -6.39 -2.24
N MET A 267 12.34 -5.22 -2.50
CA MET A 267 12.85 -3.94 -2.03
C MET A 267 12.92 -3.89 -0.49
N PHE A 268 11.86 -4.32 0.21
CA PHE A 268 11.87 -4.32 1.67
C PHE A 268 12.85 -5.32 2.29
N ARG A 269 13.10 -6.46 1.63
CA ARG A 269 14.15 -7.41 2.04
C ARG A 269 15.55 -6.82 1.84
N ALA A 270 15.80 -6.18 0.70
CA ALA A 270 17.09 -5.59 0.38
C ALA A 270 17.40 -4.32 1.19
N PHE A 271 16.38 -3.57 1.62
CA PHE A 271 16.52 -2.34 2.39
C PHE A 271 15.73 -2.39 3.71
N PRO A 272 16.22 -3.11 4.74
CA PRO A 272 15.50 -3.27 6.02
C PRO A 272 15.16 -1.95 6.71
N ALA A 273 16.03 -0.93 6.63
CA ALA A 273 15.76 0.39 7.20
C ALA A 273 14.55 1.09 6.54
N LEU A 274 14.33 0.85 5.25
CA LEU A 274 13.15 1.35 4.54
C LEU A 274 11.91 0.60 5.00
N ALA A 275 11.96 -0.73 5.11
CA ALA A 275 10.88 -1.52 5.67
C ALA A 275 10.50 -1.05 7.09
N ASP A 276 11.48 -0.74 7.94
CA ASP A 276 11.25 -0.21 9.29
C ASP A 276 10.64 1.19 9.29
N SER A 277 10.92 2.02 8.30
CA SER A 277 10.22 3.30 8.10
C SER A 277 8.72 3.07 7.88
N TYR A 278 8.35 2.14 7.01
CA TYR A 278 6.95 1.80 6.76
C TYR A 278 6.28 1.11 7.95
N ARG A 279 6.98 0.24 8.68
CA ARG A 279 6.47 -0.37 9.94
C ARG A 279 6.21 0.67 11.03
N ARG A 280 7.10 1.67 11.16
CA ARG A 280 6.91 2.77 12.12
C ARG A 280 5.77 3.70 11.72
N ARG A 281 5.58 3.89 10.41
CA ARG A 281 4.43 4.64 9.87
C ARG A 281 3.14 3.89 10.16
N PHE A 282 2.99 2.67 9.64
CA PHE A 282 1.74 1.91 9.74
C PHE A 282 1.69 1.10 11.03
N ARG A 283 1.28 1.75 12.13
CA ARG A 283 1.06 1.13 13.43
C ARG A 283 -0.17 0.22 13.45
N HIS A 284 -1.11 0.46 12.55
CA HIS A 284 -2.32 -0.33 12.40
C HIS A 284 -2.48 -0.77 10.95
N VAL A 285 -2.41 -2.09 10.74
CA VAL A 285 -2.69 -2.70 9.44
C VAL A 285 -3.95 -3.53 9.57
N LEU A 286 -4.94 -3.24 8.73
CA LEU A 286 -6.20 -3.96 8.64
C LEU A 286 -6.29 -4.57 7.25
N VAL A 287 -6.62 -5.85 7.17
CA VAL A 287 -6.80 -6.55 5.89
C VAL A 287 -8.20 -7.15 5.88
N ASP A 288 -9.00 -6.73 4.90
CA ASP A 288 -10.28 -7.35 4.59
C ASP A 288 -10.11 -8.43 3.53
N GLU A 289 -11.01 -9.42 3.55
CA GLU A 289 -10.98 -10.59 2.67
C GLU A 289 -9.64 -11.35 2.71
N TYR A 290 -9.11 -11.57 3.92
CA TYR A 290 -7.81 -12.23 4.11
C TYR A 290 -7.74 -13.63 3.50
N GLN A 291 -8.87 -14.33 3.37
CA GLN A 291 -8.93 -15.64 2.73
C GLN A 291 -8.59 -15.62 1.23
N ASP A 292 -8.63 -14.45 0.59
CA ASP A 292 -8.34 -14.28 -0.84
C ASP A 292 -6.87 -13.88 -1.09
N THR A 293 -6.01 -13.96 -0.06
CA THR A 293 -4.57 -13.63 -0.17
C THR A 293 -3.74 -14.77 -0.78
N ASN A 294 -2.66 -14.42 -1.47
CA ASN A 294 -1.63 -15.35 -1.97
C ASN A 294 -0.49 -15.54 -0.93
N HIS A 295 0.54 -16.30 -1.30
CA HIS A 295 1.71 -16.61 -0.46
C HIS A 295 2.49 -15.35 -0.03
#